data_AF-A0A7V6BXD7-F1
#
_entry.id   AF-A0A7V6BXD7-F1
#
_cell.length_a   1.000
_cell.length_b   1.000
_cell.length_c   1.000
_cell.angle_alpha   90.00
_cell.angle_beta   90.00
_cell.angle_gamma   90.00
#
_symmetry.space_group_name_H-M   'P 1'
#
loop_
_entity.id
_entity.type
_entity.pdbx_description
1 polymer ?
#
loop_
_entity_poly.entity_id
_entity_poly.type
_entity_poly.pdbx_seq_one_letter_code
_entity_poly.pdbx_strand_id
1 'polypeptide(L)' 'HGSWLNMAEIELNVLIGQCLKRRIAEIEIMRDEVKAWESTKNGMKAGVNWQFTAEDARIKLNRLYPTLEM' A
#
# COMPACT_ATOMS: atom_id res chain seq x y z
N HIS A 1 -4.58 15.91 -3.82
CA HIS A 1 -4.58 14.47 -4.12
C HIS A 1 -3.98 13.77 -2.90
N GLY A 2 -4.75 12.91 -2.23
CA GLY A 2 -4.39 12.31 -0.94
C GLY A 2 -3.71 10.95 -1.04
N SER A 3 -3.05 10.63 -2.17
CA SER A 3 -2.45 9.31 -2.47
C SER A 3 -1.46 8.79 -1.42
N TRP A 4 -0.90 9.68 -0.61
CA TRP A 4 -0.03 9.34 0.51
C TRP A 4 -0.74 8.48 1.57
N LEU A 5 -2.07 8.60 1.71
CA LEU A 5 -2.84 7.97 2.79
C LEU A 5 -3.55 6.69 2.34
N ASN A 6 -3.43 6.34 1.06
CA ASN A 6 -3.96 5.11 0.54
C ASN A 6 -3.01 3.96 0.87
N MET A 7 -3.40 3.12 1.83
CA MET A 7 -2.64 1.94 2.24
C MET A 7 -2.32 1.04 1.04
N ALA A 8 -3.21 0.92 0.06
CA ALA A 8 -2.97 0.13 -1.14
C ALA A 8 -1.85 0.71 -2.02
N GLU A 9 -1.75 2.04 -2.16
CA GLU A 9 -0.69 2.70 -2.94
C GLU A 9 0.67 2.62 -2.22
N ILE A 10 0.68 2.70 -0.88
CA ILE A 10 1.88 2.51 -0.08
C ILE A 10 2.40 1.09 -0.23
N GLU A 11 1.55 0.08 -0.02
CA GLU A 11 1.92 -1.32 -0.16
C GLU A 11 2.37 -1.65 -1.59
N LEU A 12 1.73 -1.07 -2.60
CA LEU A 12 2.16 -1.21 -4.00
C LEU A 12 3.55 -0.63 -4.24
N ASN A 13 3.87 0.55 -3.68
CA ASN A 13 5.20 1.14 -3.78
C ASN A 13 6.26 0.28 -3.07
N VAL A 14 5.93 -0.28 -1.90
CA VAL A 14 6.83 -1.19 -1.18
C VAL A 14 7.05 -2.47 -1.99
N LEU A 15 6.00 -3.06 -2.57
CA LEU A 15 6.10 -4.21 -3.47
C LEU A 15 7.00 -3.91 -4.67
N ILE A 16 6.82 -2.74 -5.31
CA ILE A 16 7.66 -2.34 -6.44
C ILE A 16 9.12 -2.18 -6.01
N GLY A 17 9.37 -1.53 -4.87
CA GLY A 17 10.73 -1.29 -4.37
C GLY A 17 11.46 -2.54 -3.87
N GLN A 18 10.74 -3.50 -3.30
CA GLN A 18 11.32 -4.70 -2.68
C GLN A 18 11.32 -5.92 -3.58
N CYS A 19 10.27 -6.11 -4.38
CA CYS A 19 10.06 -7.32 -5.18
C CYS A 19 10.27 -7.05 -6.67
N LEU A 20 9.71 -5.95 -7.20
CA LEU A 20 9.69 -5.68 -8.64
C LEU A 20 10.77 -4.71 -9.13
N LYS A 21 11.79 -4.40 -8.32
CA LYS A 21 12.90 -3.50 -8.70
C LYS A 21 13.85 -4.12 -9.75
N ARG A 22 13.60 -5.36 -10.17
CA ARG A 22 14.36 -6.11 -11.15
C ARG A 22 13.51 -6.46 -12.36
N ARG A 23 14.14 -6.63 -13.53
CA ARG A 23 13.45 -7.06 -14.74
C ARG A 23 13.12 -8.55 -14.62
N ILE A 24 11.82 -8.87 -14.65
CA ILE A 24 11.32 -10.24 -14.68
C ILE A 24 10.76 -10.49 -16.08
N ALA A 25 11.37 -11.42 -16.81
CA ALA A 25 11.01 -11.69 -18.20
C ALA A 25 9.70 -12.48 -18.34
N GLU A 26 9.34 -13.27 -17.32
CA GLU A 26 8.18 -14.16 -17.33
C GLU A 26 7.15 -13.77 -16.27
N ILE A 27 5.91 -13.66 -16.71
CA ILE A 27 4.78 -13.28 -15.84
C ILE A 27 4.50 -14.32 -14.74
N GLU A 28 4.82 -15.60 -14.99
CA GLU A 28 4.65 -16.66 -13.98
C GLU A 28 5.63 -16.48 -12.82
N ILE A 29 6.89 -16.19 -13.12
CA ILE A 29 7.92 -15.88 -12.12
C ILE A 29 7.53 -14.63 -11.33
N MET A 30 7.02 -13.60 -11.99
CA MET A 30 6.54 -12.39 -11.33
C MET A 30 5.42 -12.72 -10.32
N ARG A 31 4.46 -13.57 -10.71
CA ARG A 31 3.34 -13.95 -9.82
C ARG A 31 3.81 -14.75 -8.61
N ASP A 32 4.77 -15.65 -8.79
CA ASP A 32 5.31 -16.45 -7.70
C ASP A 32 6.06 -15.59 -6.69
N GLU A 33 6.88 -14.65 -7.18
CA GLU A 33 7.59 -13.69 -6.32
C GLU A 33 6.65 -12.77 -5.55
N VAL A 34 5.60 -12.26 -6.20
CA VAL A 34 4.59 -11.42 -5.54
C VAL A 34 3.87 -12.21 -4.45
N LYS A 35 3.51 -13.47 -4.70
CA LYS A 35 2.88 -14.34 -3.69
C LYS A 35 3.81 -14.64 -2.51
N ALA A 36 5.07 -14.95 -2.78
CA ALA A 36 6.06 -15.20 -1.74
C ALA A 36 6.31 -13.94 -0.89
N TRP A 37 6.39 -12.78 -1.53
CA TRP A 37 6.51 -11.49 -0.87
C TRP A 37 5.26 -11.16 -0.03
N GLU A 38 4.05 -11.35 -0.57
CA GLU A 38 2.79 -11.11 0.13
C GLU A 38 2.68 -11.98 1.39
N SER A 39 2.99 -13.28 1.28
CA SER A 39 2.97 -14.21 2.42
C SER A 39 3.96 -13.79 3.51
N THR A 40 5.16 -13.38 3.11
CA THR A 40 6.20 -12.87 4.03
C THR A 40 5.74 -11.56 4.69
N LYS A 41 5.13 -10.65 3.92
CA LYS A 41 4.66 -9.34 4.39
C LYS A 41 3.50 -9.47 5.38
N ASN A 42 2.55 -10.35 5.07
CA ASN A 42 1.43 -10.71 5.93
C ASN A 42 1.90 -11.39 7.22
N GLY A 43 2.91 -12.28 7.13
CA GLY A 43 3.53 -12.94 8.29
C GLY A 43 4.31 -11.98 9.20
N MET A 44 4.94 -10.96 8.63
CA MET A 44 5.68 -9.94 9.38
C MET A 44 4.78 -9.03 10.23
N LYS A 45 3.44 -9.05 10.04
CA LYS A 45 2.50 -8.09 10.66
C LYS A 45 3.07 -6.67 10.67
N ALA A 46 3.66 -6.25 9.55
CA ALA A 46 4.30 -4.95 9.45
C ALA A 46 3.21 -3.88 9.51
N GLY A 47 2.92 -3.41 10.71
CA GLY A 47 2.04 -2.28 10.92
C GLY A 47 2.71 -1.06 10.30
N VAL A 48 2.04 -0.42 9.34
CA VAL A 48 2.43 0.91 8.91
C VAL A 48 2.39 1.79 10.17
N ASN A 49 3.56 2.34 10.53
CA ASN A 49 3.68 3.22 11.70
C ASN A 49 3.10 4.59 11.36
N TRP A 50 1.78 4.68 11.38
CA TRP A 50 1.03 5.89 11.05
C TRP A 50 1.36 7.00 12.05
N GLN A 51 1.91 8.10 11.55
CA GLN A 51 2.15 9.30 12.38
C GLN A 51 0.91 10.21 12.50
N PHE A 52 -0.22 9.79 11.94
CA PHE A 52 -1.48 10.54 11.93
C PHE A 52 -2.61 9.54 12.20
N THR A 53 -3.56 9.94 13.05
CA THR A 53 -4.75 9.15 13.32
C THR A 53 -5.72 9.23 12.13
N ALA A 54 -6.58 8.23 11.99
CA ALA A 54 -7.62 8.22 10.95
C ALA A 54 -8.53 9.48 11.04
N GLU A 55 -8.72 10.02 12.26
CA GLU A 55 -9.42 11.28 12.51
C GLU A 55 -8.66 12.50 11.98
N ASP A 56 -7.34 12.61 12.21
CA ASP A 56 -6.53 13.73 11.68
C ASP A 56 -6.49 13.73 10.14
N ALA A 57 -6.40 12.53 9.55
CA ALA A 57 -6.50 12.36 8.11
C ALA A 57 -7.86 12.84 7.56
N ARG A 58 -8.97 12.49 8.23
CA ARG A 58 -10.32 12.93 7.83
C ARG A 58 -10.50 14.45 7.90
N ILE A 59 -9.91 15.10 8.90
CA ILE A 59 -9.98 16.56 9.05
C ILE A 59 -9.17 17.25 7.94
N LYS A 60 -7.94 16.79 7.67
CA LYS A 60 -7.08 17.36 6.62
C LYS A 60 -7.56 17.06 5.19
N LEU A 61 -8.20 15.92 4.96
CA LEU A 61 -8.65 15.46 3.63
C LEU A 61 -10.15 15.64 3.39
N ASN A 62 -10.87 16.34 4.26
CA ASN A 62 -12.30 16.64 4.11
C ASN A 62 -12.64 17.22 2.71
N ARG A 63 -11.73 18.03 2.15
CA ARG A 63 -11.87 18.62 0.81
C ARG A 63 -11.69 17.62 -0.35
N LEU A 64 -10.99 16.49 -0.13
CA LEU A 64 -10.64 15.50 -1.16
C LEU A 64 -11.55 14.27 -1.14
N TYR A 65 -12.16 13.98 -0.01
CA TYR A 65 -13.21 12.97 0.13
C TYR A 65 -14.43 13.65 0.74
N PRO A 66 -15.37 14.18 -0.06
CA PRO A 66 -16.66 14.54 0.48
C PRO A 66 -17.25 13.27 1.11
N THR A 67 -17.70 13.39 2.36
CA THR A 67 -18.41 12.31 3.06
C THR A 67 -19.47 11.76 2.11
N LEU A 68 -19.41 10.46 1.85
CA LEU A 68 -20.50 9.76 1.17
C LEU A 68 -21.73 9.96 2.06
N GLU A 69 -22.59 10.90 1.66
CA GLU A 69 -23.90 11.05 2.25
C GLU A 69 -24.62 9.72 2.04
N MET A 70 -25.03 9.11 3.15
CA MET A 70 -25.96 7.97 3.16
C MET A 70 -27.36 8.44 2.78
#